data_AF-A0A7C4NSV4-F1
#
_entry.id   AF-A0A7C4NSV4-F1
#
_cell.length_a   1.000
_cell.length_b   1.000
_cell.length_c   1.000
_cell.angle_alpha   90.00
_cell.angle_beta   90.00
_cell.angle_gamma   90.00
#
_symmetry.space_group_name_H-M   'P 1'
#
loop_
_entity.id
_entity.type
_entity.pdbx_description
1 polymer ?
#
loop_
_entity_poly.entity_id
_entity_poly.type
_entity_poly.pdbx_seq_one_letter_code
_entity_poly.pdbx_strand_id
1 'polypeptide(L)'
;MSRVEVADFKKILLYIVISYALALLADIVLLVFGVSSTNVFLWSFLRMWSPTISTIICLYVFGDNVKTFFKNAVSFSKTALKWYFIAPLIVYLALGVYTIIATPLNLFNVGFYTKKMAEELIAQGIAEDIESAQQIALSFVYILFAVGYLMGVTFNSLFALGEEIGWRGYLYDLLRKYPTYVSTLVIGLIWGYWHTSATLLLGHNYIVNREIGSLLLFPLLALATTYVYLQLVRKSSSVIPAASLHGTFNALWGFTLEVAPLSQSEKEVYLGLGILGLTTWAIVSLAIYLITRATKDKRINKIEVPQEDRMLL
;
A
#
# COMPACT_ATOMS: atom_id res chain seq x y z
N MET A 1 -25.52 9.29 20.16
CA MET A 1 -25.05 9.52 18.78
C MET A 1 -25.79 10.71 18.19
N SER A 2 -25.08 11.72 17.69
CA SER A 2 -25.72 12.88 17.04
C SER A 2 -26.34 12.47 15.69
N ARG A 3 -27.30 13.25 15.17
CA ARG A 3 -27.90 12.98 13.83
C ARG A 3 -26.84 12.89 12.72
N VAL A 4 -25.77 13.67 12.83
CA VAL A 4 -24.62 13.66 11.90
C VAL A 4 -23.83 12.36 12.01
N GLU A 5 -23.57 11.87 13.23
CA GLU A 5 -22.88 10.58 13.42
C GLU A 5 -23.70 9.40 12.87
N VAL A 6 -25.02 9.42 13.03
CA VAL A 6 -25.90 8.37 12.49
C VAL A 6 -25.87 8.38 10.95
N ALA A 7 -25.85 9.56 10.33
CA ALA A 7 -25.75 9.67 8.88
C ALA A 7 -24.40 9.14 8.36
N ASP A 8 -23.29 9.49 9.01
CA ASP A 8 -21.96 9.03 8.62
C ASP A 8 -21.80 7.51 8.82
N PHE A 9 -22.38 6.94 9.88
CA PHE A 9 -22.38 5.49 10.06
C PHE A 9 -23.09 4.76 8.92
N LYS A 10 -24.25 5.26 8.46
CA LYS A 10 -24.95 4.69 7.30
C LYS A 10 -24.12 4.80 6.02
N LYS A 11 -23.43 5.93 5.80
CA LYS A 11 -22.51 6.13 4.66
C LYS A 11 -21.37 5.11 4.68
N ILE A 12 -20.71 4.94 5.84
CA ILE A 12 -19.61 3.99 6.03
C ILE A 12 -20.09 2.56 5.80
N LEU A 13 -21.23 2.16 6.39
CA LEU A 13 -21.75 0.80 6.24
C LEU A 13 -22.09 0.47 4.78
N LEU A 14 -22.81 1.36 4.09
CA LEU A 14 -23.15 1.15 2.68
C LEU A 14 -21.89 1.04 1.82
N TYR A 15 -20.92 1.92 2.08
CA TYR A 15 -19.64 1.93 1.38
C TYR A 15 -18.86 0.61 1.54
N ILE A 16 -18.80 0.08 2.77
CA ILE A 16 -18.14 -1.20 3.06
C ILE A 16 -18.85 -2.34 2.33
N VAL A 17 -20.18 -2.44 2.46
CA VAL A 17 -20.96 -3.52 1.86
C VAL A 17 -20.77 -3.56 0.34
N ILE A 18 -20.88 -2.41 -0.33
CA ILE A 18 -20.75 -2.36 -1.80
C ILE A 18 -19.30 -2.65 -2.24
N SER A 19 -18.30 -2.08 -1.56
CA SER A 19 -16.89 -2.32 -1.93
C SER A 19 -16.50 -3.78 -1.76
N TYR A 20 -16.95 -4.44 -0.70
CA TYR A 20 -16.70 -5.86 -0.44
C TYR A 20 -17.48 -6.74 -1.42
N ALA A 21 -18.74 -6.44 -1.70
CA ALA A 21 -19.57 -7.21 -2.63
C ALA A 21 -19.00 -7.19 -4.06
N LEU A 22 -18.57 -6.02 -4.54
CA LEU A 22 -17.96 -5.87 -5.87
C LEU A 22 -16.60 -6.57 -5.96
N ALA A 23 -15.79 -6.52 -4.91
CA ALA A 23 -14.52 -7.25 -4.87
C ALA A 23 -14.72 -8.77 -4.83
N LEU A 24 -15.65 -9.25 -3.99
CA LEU A 24 -16.03 -10.66 -3.94
C LEU A 24 -16.57 -11.15 -5.29
N LEU A 25 -17.37 -10.33 -5.98
CA LEU A 25 -17.84 -10.66 -7.33
C LEU A 25 -16.66 -10.82 -8.30
N ALA A 26 -15.68 -9.90 -8.28
CA ALA A 26 -14.47 -10.04 -9.10
C ALA A 26 -13.70 -11.33 -8.75
N ASP A 27 -13.56 -11.63 -7.46
CA ASP A 27 -12.89 -12.85 -6.98
C ASP A 27 -13.59 -14.13 -7.48
N ILE A 28 -14.92 -14.19 -7.39
CA ILE A 28 -15.72 -15.32 -7.88
C ILE A 28 -15.60 -15.45 -9.40
N VAL A 29 -15.63 -14.34 -10.14
CA VAL A 29 -15.45 -14.35 -11.60
C VAL A 29 -14.08 -14.93 -11.95
N LEU A 30 -12.99 -14.50 -11.31
CA LEU A 30 -11.68 -15.09 -11.58
C LEU A 30 -11.62 -16.58 -11.21
N LEU A 31 -12.26 -16.98 -10.10
CA LEU A 31 -12.32 -18.37 -9.68
C LEU A 31 -13.05 -19.26 -10.71
N VAL A 32 -14.16 -18.78 -11.28
CA VAL A 32 -14.99 -19.53 -12.24
C VAL A 32 -14.35 -19.58 -13.63
N PHE A 33 -13.80 -18.45 -14.11
CA PHE A 33 -13.24 -18.35 -15.46
C PHE A 33 -11.76 -18.71 -15.54
N GLY A 34 -11.13 -19.02 -14.41
CA GLY A 34 -9.77 -19.53 -14.33
C GLY A 34 -8.69 -18.44 -14.44
N VAL A 35 -7.48 -18.83 -14.04
CA VAL A 35 -6.30 -17.95 -13.99
C VAL A 35 -5.62 -17.90 -15.36
N SER A 36 -5.70 -16.75 -16.01
CA SER A 36 -4.94 -16.40 -17.21
C SER A 36 -4.39 -14.97 -17.06
N SER A 37 -3.36 -14.60 -17.83
CA SER A 37 -2.78 -13.25 -17.74
C SER A 37 -3.83 -12.16 -17.96
N THR A 38 -4.72 -12.34 -18.94
CA THR A 38 -5.83 -11.42 -19.22
C THR A 38 -6.83 -11.39 -18.07
N ASN A 39 -7.22 -12.55 -17.52
CA ASN A 39 -8.19 -12.61 -16.43
C ASN A 39 -7.64 -12.00 -15.14
N VAL A 40 -6.37 -12.24 -14.81
CA VAL A 40 -5.71 -11.63 -13.64
C VAL A 40 -5.59 -10.12 -13.81
N PHE A 41 -5.26 -9.64 -15.00
CA PHE A 41 -5.23 -8.19 -15.28
C PHE A 41 -6.61 -7.54 -15.07
N LEU A 42 -7.66 -8.11 -15.66
CA LEU A 42 -9.04 -7.62 -15.52
C LEU A 42 -9.52 -7.71 -14.08
N TRP A 43 -9.27 -8.83 -13.41
CA TRP A 43 -9.58 -9.03 -11.99
C TRP A 43 -8.89 -7.98 -11.12
N SER A 44 -7.59 -7.76 -11.32
CA SER A 44 -6.81 -6.78 -10.55
C SER A 44 -7.40 -5.38 -10.72
N PHE A 45 -7.72 -4.98 -11.96
CA PHE A 45 -8.30 -3.67 -12.24
C PHE A 45 -9.69 -3.52 -11.60
N LEU A 46 -10.62 -4.44 -11.90
CA LEU A 46 -12.00 -4.38 -11.42
C LEU A 46 -12.08 -4.43 -9.90
N ARG A 47 -11.28 -5.29 -9.28
CA ARG A 47 -11.22 -5.45 -7.83
C ARG A 47 -10.68 -4.17 -7.19
N MET A 48 -9.54 -3.66 -7.63
CA MET A 48 -8.95 -2.43 -7.05
C MET A 48 -9.81 -1.19 -7.28
N TRP A 49 -10.68 -1.17 -8.30
CA TRP A 49 -11.63 -0.08 -8.53
C TRP A 49 -12.97 -0.23 -7.80
N SER A 50 -13.24 -1.37 -7.16
CA SER A 50 -14.45 -1.56 -6.34
C SER A 50 -14.67 -0.51 -5.25
N PRO A 51 -13.65 0.03 -4.53
CA PRO A 51 -13.85 1.06 -3.52
C PRO A 51 -14.23 2.41 -4.16
N THR A 52 -13.68 2.75 -5.32
CA THR A 52 -14.10 3.94 -6.08
C THR A 52 -15.53 3.82 -6.60
N ILE A 53 -15.92 2.66 -7.12
CA ILE A 53 -17.30 2.43 -7.58
C ILE A 53 -18.27 2.56 -6.38
N SER A 54 -17.92 1.97 -5.24
CA SER A 54 -18.67 2.12 -3.99
C SER A 54 -18.80 3.60 -3.57
N THR A 55 -17.71 4.36 -3.68
CA THR A 55 -17.71 5.80 -3.41
C THR A 55 -18.70 6.54 -4.30
N ILE A 56 -18.69 6.29 -5.61
CA ILE A 56 -19.60 6.92 -6.57
C ILE A 56 -21.06 6.60 -6.21
N ILE A 57 -21.37 5.34 -5.91
CA ILE A 57 -22.72 4.93 -5.53
C ILE A 57 -23.17 5.63 -4.24
N CYS A 58 -22.32 5.67 -3.21
CA CYS A 58 -22.65 6.38 -1.98
C CYS A 58 -22.89 7.87 -2.21
N LEU A 59 -22.05 8.53 -3.03
CA LEU A 59 -22.25 9.95 -3.34
C LEU A 59 -23.61 10.20 -4.00
N TYR A 60 -24.03 9.35 -4.94
CA TYR A 60 -25.37 9.43 -5.54
C TYR A 60 -26.50 9.16 -4.54
N VAL A 61 -26.39 8.09 -3.74
CA VAL A 61 -27.43 7.69 -2.78
C VAL A 61 -27.67 8.75 -1.71
N PHE A 62 -26.62 9.42 -1.25
CA PHE A 62 -26.71 10.43 -0.20
C PHE A 62 -26.80 11.88 -0.72
N GLY A 63 -26.89 12.07 -2.04
CA GLY A 63 -27.06 13.40 -2.66
C GLY A 63 -25.80 14.29 -2.61
N ASP A 64 -24.63 13.70 -2.42
CA ASP A 64 -23.35 14.41 -2.44
C ASP A 64 -22.86 14.61 -3.90
N ASN A 65 -22.15 15.70 -4.17
CA ASN A 65 -21.72 16.02 -5.54
C ASN A 65 -20.46 15.22 -5.96
N VAL A 66 -20.63 14.27 -6.88
CA VAL A 66 -19.55 13.42 -7.43
C VAL A 66 -18.40 14.25 -8.02
N LYS A 67 -18.72 15.24 -8.88
CA LYS A 67 -17.69 16.06 -9.54
C LYS A 67 -16.85 16.84 -8.53
N THR A 68 -17.49 17.41 -7.52
CA THR A 68 -16.81 18.15 -6.44
C THR A 68 -15.92 17.22 -5.63
N PHE A 69 -16.40 16.02 -5.27
CA PHE A 69 -15.60 15.04 -4.57
C PHE A 69 -14.33 14.68 -5.35
N PHE A 70 -14.45 14.28 -6.62
CA PHE A 70 -13.29 13.89 -7.43
C PHE A 70 -12.31 15.05 -7.66
N LYS A 71 -12.82 16.27 -7.88
CA LYS A 71 -11.97 17.47 -8.01
C LYS A 71 -11.11 17.71 -6.77
N ASN A 72 -11.65 17.41 -5.59
CA ASN A 72 -10.95 17.61 -4.31
C ASN A 72 -10.04 16.43 -3.98
N ALA A 73 -10.52 15.20 -4.15
CA ALA A 73 -9.79 13.98 -3.82
C ALA A 73 -8.61 13.74 -4.77
N VAL A 74 -8.79 13.97 -6.08
CA VAL A 74 -7.78 13.76 -7.13
C VAL A 74 -7.28 15.12 -7.64
N SER A 75 -6.49 15.78 -6.81
CA SER A 75 -5.92 17.10 -7.13
C SER A 75 -4.47 16.99 -7.62
N PHE A 76 -4.15 17.70 -8.70
CA PHE A 76 -2.81 17.80 -9.29
C PHE A 76 -2.09 19.11 -8.90
N SER A 77 -2.31 19.58 -7.67
CA SER A 77 -1.60 20.75 -7.14
C SER A 77 -0.07 20.54 -7.17
N LYS A 78 0.71 21.62 -7.17
CA LYS A 78 2.19 21.54 -7.10
C LYS A 78 2.67 20.67 -5.93
N THR A 79 2.00 20.78 -4.78
CA THR A 79 2.29 19.95 -3.60
C THR A 79 1.95 18.49 -3.84
N ALA A 80 0.81 18.19 -4.46
CA ALA A 80 0.42 16.82 -4.79
C ALA A 80 1.38 16.18 -5.80
N LEU A 81 1.74 16.86 -6.88
CA LEU A 81 2.70 16.36 -7.85
C LEU A 81 4.09 16.15 -7.25
N LYS A 82 4.56 17.07 -6.40
CA LYS A 82 5.82 16.89 -5.67
C LYS A 82 5.80 15.61 -4.83
N TRP A 83 4.75 15.41 -4.04
CA TRP A 83 4.65 14.20 -3.21
C TRP A 83 4.36 12.95 -4.04
N TYR A 84 3.71 13.06 -5.20
CA TYR A 84 3.49 11.95 -6.12
C TYR A 84 4.80 11.27 -6.53
N PHE A 85 5.83 12.05 -6.86
CA PHE A 85 7.14 11.51 -7.23
C PHE A 85 8.03 11.19 -6.01
N ILE A 86 7.80 11.82 -4.84
CA ILE A 86 8.58 11.53 -3.63
C ILE A 86 8.08 10.27 -2.91
N ALA A 87 6.76 10.03 -2.88
CA ALA A 87 6.15 8.97 -2.08
C ALA A 87 6.65 7.56 -2.42
N PRO A 88 6.93 7.17 -3.69
CA PRO A 88 7.58 5.92 -4.03
C PRO A 88 8.88 5.65 -3.26
N LEU A 89 9.68 6.69 -2.95
CA LEU A 89 10.94 6.55 -2.23
C LEU A 89 10.76 6.00 -0.81
N ILE A 90 9.54 6.10 -0.24
CA ILE A 90 9.22 5.47 1.05
C ILE A 90 9.25 3.95 0.95
N VAL A 91 8.89 3.36 -0.21
CA VAL A 91 9.01 1.91 -0.45
C VAL A 91 10.47 1.49 -0.49
N TYR A 92 11.34 2.27 -1.14
CA TYR A 92 12.79 2.00 -1.14
C TYR A 92 13.38 2.11 0.26
N LEU A 93 12.96 3.11 1.03
CA LEU A 93 13.34 3.22 2.45
C LEU A 93 12.88 1.99 3.24
N ALA A 94 11.63 1.55 3.04
CA ALA A 94 11.10 0.35 3.69
C ALA A 94 11.89 -0.90 3.29
N LEU A 95 12.24 -1.07 2.01
CA LEU A 95 13.10 -2.17 1.56
C LEU A 95 14.50 -2.11 2.21
N GLY A 96 15.08 -0.92 2.38
CA GLY A 96 16.32 -0.74 3.13
C GLY A 96 16.19 -1.17 4.60
N VAL A 97 15.12 -0.76 5.28
CA VAL A 97 14.83 -1.17 6.66
C VAL A 97 14.60 -2.69 6.74
N TYR A 98 13.87 -3.27 5.78
CA TYR A 98 13.66 -4.71 5.68
C TYR A 98 15.00 -5.45 5.59
N THR A 99 15.88 -5.03 4.67
CA THR A 99 17.22 -5.62 4.50
C THR A 99 18.05 -5.54 5.78
N ILE A 100 18.03 -4.41 6.49
CA ILE A 100 18.77 -4.22 7.74
C ILE A 100 18.31 -5.22 8.82
N ILE A 101 17.01 -5.48 8.91
CA ILE A 101 16.44 -6.41 9.91
C ILE A 101 16.67 -7.87 9.48
N ALA A 102 16.44 -8.17 8.20
CA ALA A 102 16.41 -9.53 7.69
C ALA A 102 17.80 -10.15 7.49
N THR A 103 18.81 -9.34 7.13
CA THR A 103 20.19 -9.81 6.90
C THR A 103 20.81 -10.51 8.12
N PRO A 104 20.84 -9.94 9.34
CA PRO A 104 21.43 -10.61 10.50
C PRO A 104 20.65 -11.86 10.94
N LEU A 105 19.39 -12.01 10.49
CA LEU A 105 18.58 -13.20 10.71
C LEU A 105 18.80 -14.28 9.65
N ASN A 106 19.70 -14.06 8.68
CA ASN A 106 19.88 -14.89 7.48
C ASN A 106 18.60 -15.02 6.62
N LEU A 107 17.71 -14.03 6.69
CA LEU A 107 16.45 -13.96 5.95
C LEU A 107 16.49 -13.01 4.75
N PHE A 108 17.69 -12.54 4.38
CA PHE A 108 17.91 -11.73 3.18
C PHE A 108 19.28 -12.03 2.56
N ASN A 109 19.27 -12.60 1.36
CA ASN A 109 20.46 -12.90 0.59
C ASN A 109 20.15 -12.75 -0.92
N VAL A 110 20.61 -11.64 -1.51
CA VAL A 110 20.45 -11.40 -2.96
C VAL A 110 21.23 -12.44 -3.77
N GLY A 111 22.36 -12.93 -3.27
CA GLY A 111 23.15 -13.98 -3.91
C GLY A 111 22.39 -15.30 -4.04
N PHE A 112 21.48 -15.61 -3.10
CA PHE A 112 20.58 -16.76 -3.24
C PHE A 112 19.63 -16.59 -4.42
N TYR A 113 18.99 -15.42 -4.51
CA TYR A 113 18.08 -15.10 -5.61
C TYR A 113 18.79 -15.11 -6.98
N THR A 114 19.94 -14.44 -7.09
CA THR A 114 20.69 -14.37 -8.36
C THR A 114 21.25 -15.71 -8.76
N LYS A 115 21.66 -16.57 -7.81
CA LYS A 115 22.09 -17.94 -8.11
C LYS A 115 20.95 -18.79 -8.68
N LYS A 116 19.76 -18.75 -8.06
CA LYS A 116 18.59 -19.48 -8.57
C LYS A 116 18.24 -19.03 -10.00
N MET A 117 18.20 -17.72 -10.24
CA MET A 117 17.96 -17.19 -11.58
C MET A 117 19.07 -17.57 -12.57
N ALA A 118 20.34 -17.56 -12.13
CA ALA A 118 21.47 -17.95 -12.97
C ALA A 118 21.39 -19.42 -13.41
N GLU A 119 20.99 -20.33 -12.52
CA GLU A 119 20.74 -21.74 -12.85
C GLU A 119 19.64 -21.89 -13.91
N GLU A 120 18.57 -21.10 -13.83
CA GLU A 120 17.49 -21.06 -14.83
C GLU A 120 17.98 -20.51 -16.19
N LEU A 121 18.81 -19.47 -16.19
CA LEU A 121 19.39 -18.89 -17.41
C LEU A 121 20.30 -19.90 -18.14
N ILE A 122 21.11 -20.66 -17.40
CA ILE A 122 21.95 -21.73 -17.97
C ILE A 122 21.08 -22.85 -18.53
N ALA A 123 20.05 -23.28 -17.78
CA ALA A 123 19.14 -24.32 -18.23
C ALA A 123 18.39 -23.95 -19.53
N GLN A 124 18.16 -22.65 -19.76
CA GLN A 124 17.56 -22.11 -20.99
C GLN A 124 18.58 -21.85 -22.11
N GLY A 125 19.88 -22.10 -21.87
CA GLY A 125 20.95 -21.84 -22.84
C GLY A 125 21.24 -20.35 -23.08
N ILE A 126 20.82 -19.47 -22.17
CA ILE A 126 21.04 -18.01 -22.28
C ILE A 126 22.46 -17.63 -21.83
N ALA A 127 23.04 -18.39 -20.89
CA ALA A 127 24.38 -18.18 -20.36
C ALA A 127 25.16 -19.50 -20.32
N GLU A 128 26.48 -19.42 -20.48
CA GLU A 128 27.36 -20.58 -20.61
C GLU A 128 27.90 -21.08 -19.26
N ASP A 129 28.03 -20.19 -18.28
CA ASP A 129 28.62 -20.47 -16.98
C ASP A 129 27.91 -19.70 -15.84
N ILE A 130 28.16 -20.10 -14.60
CA ILE A 130 27.48 -19.55 -13.42
C ILE A 130 27.87 -18.10 -13.12
N GLU A 131 29.09 -17.69 -13.44
CA GLU A 131 29.57 -16.34 -13.16
C GLU A 131 28.90 -15.34 -14.09
N SER A 132 28.92 -15.61 -15.40
CA SER A 132 28.24 -14.78 -16.41
C SER A 132 26.73 -14.73 -16.16
N ALA A 133 26.11 -15.88 -15.86
CA ALA A 133 24.68 -15.96 -15.54
C ALA A 133 24.30 -15.15 -14.29
N GLN A 134 25.13 -15.18 -13.23
CA GLN A 134 24.89 -14.39 -12.02
C GLN A 134 25.04 -12.88 -12.24
N GLN A 135 25.96 -12.45 -13.11
CA GLN A 135 26.08 -11.03 -13.48
C GLN A 135 24.82 -10.56 -14.21
N ILE A 136 24.31 -11.35 -15.15
CA ILE A 136 23.05 -11.07 -15.85
C ILE A 136 21.88 -11.00 -14.84
N ALA A 137 21.77 -11.98 -13.94
CA ALA A 137 20.74 -11.99 -12.90
C ALA A 137 20.82 -10.76 -11.98
N LEU A 138 22.03 -10.31 -11.62
CA LEU A 138 22.22 -9.09 -10.84
C LEU A 138 21.79 -7.83 -11.61
N SER A 139 22.09 -7.75 -12.91
CA SER A 139 21.59 -6.67 -13.78
C SER A 139 20.06 -6.64 -13.81
N PHE A 140 19.41 -7.81 -13.88
CA PHE A 140 17.95 -7.90 -13.78
C PHE A 140 17.40 -7.38 -12.45
N VAL A 141 18.07 -7.63 -11.33
CA VAL A 141 17.69 -7.03 -10.04
C VAL A 141 17.75 -5.51 -10.13
N TYR A 142 18.84 -4.92 -10.63
CA TYR A 142 18.91 -3.46 -10.76
C TYR A 142 17.84 -2.87 -11.68
N ILE A 143 17.57 -3.54 -12.81
CA ILE A 143 16.51 -3.15 -13.74
C ILE A 143 15.14 -3.26 -13.08
N LEU A 144 14.86 -4.32 -12.32
CA LEU A 144 13.62 -4.51 -11.57
C LEU A 144 13.36 -3.32 -10.63
N PHE A 145 14.37 -2.89 -9.88
CA PHE A 145 14.23 -1.75 -8.97
C PHE A 145 14.04 -0.43 -9.72
N ALA A 146 14.68 -0.22 -10.87
CA ALA A 146 14.48 0.98 -11.69
C ALA A 146 13.08 1.01 -12.34
N VAL A 147 12.68 -0.10 -12.96
CA VAL A 147 11.38 -0.27 -13.61
C VAL A 147 10.25 -0.24 -12.58
N GLY A 148 10.44 -0.79 -11.39
CA GLY A 148 9.42 -0.76 -10.34
C GLY A 148 9.06 0.65 -9.86
N TYR A 149 10.02 1.60 -9.88
CA TYR A 149 9.69 3.01 -9.68
C TYR A 149 8.76 3.51 -10.79
N LEU A 150 9.15 3.28 -12.05
CA LEU A 150 8.42 3.74 -13.24
C LEU A 150 7.01 3.14 -13.28
N MET A 151 6.87 1.84 -13.04
CA MET A 151 5.59 1.16 -12.94
C MET A 151 4.76 1.72 -11.78
N GLY A 152 5.39 2.00 -10.65
CA GLY A 152 4.75 2.59 -9.48
C GLY A 152 4.20 3.99 -9.70
N VAL A 153 4.81 4.80 -10.57
CA VAL A 153 4.31 6.14 -10.93
C VAL A 153 3.47 6.16 -12.22
N THR A 154 3.18 5.00 -12.83
CA THR A 154 2.40 4.89 -14.07
C THR A 154 1.25 3.88 -13.95
N PHE A 155 1.45 2.64 -14.41
CA PHE A 155 0.39 1.64 -14.49
C PHE A 155 -0.08 1.19 -13.10
N ASN A 156 0.84 0.91 -12.18
CA ASN A 156 0.45 0.42 -10.86
C ASN A 156 -0.21 1.52 -10.02
N SER A 157 0.17 2.79 -10.19
CA SER A 157 -0.55 3.89 -9.53
C SER A 157 -1.97 4.04 -10.07
N LEU A 158 -2.22 3.79 -11.35
CA LEU A 158 -3.57 3.84 -11.91
C LEU A 158 -4.48 2.76 -11.29
N PHE A 159 -3.95 1.56 -11.08
CA PHE A 159 -4.66 0.48 -10.39
C PHE A 159 -4.90 0.84 -8.92
N ALA A 160 -3.84 1.24 -8.22
CA ALA A 160 -3.91 1.64 -6.82
C ALA A 160 -4.82 2.86 -6.58
N LEU A 161 -4.95 3.76 -7.55
CA LEU A 161 -5.80 4.95 -7.44
C LEU A 161 -7.27 4.58 -7.16
N GLY A 162 -7.75 3.48 -7.75
CA GLY A 162 -9.10 2.96 -7.49
C GLY A 162 -9.34 2.64 -6.01
N GLU A 163 -8.33 2.15 -5.32
CA GLU A 163 -8.39 1.87 -3.88
C GLU A 163 -8.22 3.16 -3.07
N GLU A 164 -7.23 3.99 -3.42
CA GLU A 164 -6.90 5.19 -2.63
C GLU A 164 -8.00 6.25 -2.67
N ILE A 165 -8.74 6.40 -3.78
CA ILE A 165 -9.93 7.26 -3.84
C ILE A 165 -10.97 6.82 -2.82
N GLY A 166 -11.20 5.51 -2.66
CA GLY A 166 -12.16 4.99 -1.68
C GLY A 166 -11.64 5.09 -0.25
N TRP A 167 -10.49 4.45 0.03
CA TRP A 167 -9.97 4.33 1.40
C TRP A 167 -9.45 5.64 1.98
N ARG A 168 -8.66 6.39 1.19
CA ARG A 168 -7.95 7.60 1.64
C ARG A 168 -8.63 8.89 1.18
N GLY A 169 -9.55 8.80 0.22
CA GLY A 169 -10.47 9.87 -0.14
C GLY A 169 -11.77 9.77 0.65
N TYR A 170 -12.72 8.96 0.19
CA TYR A 170 -14.09 8.93 0.70
C TYR A 170 -14.19 8.49 2.17
N LEU A 171 -13.66 7.32 2.52
CA LEU A 171 -13.75 6.79 3.88
C LEU A 171 -12.98 7.69 4.86
N TYR A 172 -11.82 8.22 4.45
CA TYR A 172 -11.07 9.16 5.28
C TYR A 172 -11.80 10.49 5.47
N ASP A 173 -12.49 11.03 4.47
CA ASP A 173 -13.26 12.26 4.62
C ASP A 173 -14.40 12.15 5.64
N LEU A 174 -14.98 10.96 5.80
CA LEU A 174 -15.97 10.68 6.87
C LEU A 174 -15.31 10.54 8.25
N LEU A 175 -14.05 10.11 8.30
CA LEU A 175 -13.34 9.78 9.54
C LEU A 175 -12.36 10.84 10.02
N ARG A 176 -12.00 11.84 9.21
CA ARG A 176 -10.99 12.87 9.51
C ARG A 176 -11.36 13.81 10.67
N LYS A 177 -12.63 13.81 11.07
CA LYS A 177 -13.12 14.53 12.26
C LYS A 177 -12.70 13.85 13.57
N TYR A 178 -12.35 12.56 13.52
CA TYR A 178 -11.84 11.81 14.66
C TYR A 178 -10.32 11.94 14.78
N PRO A 179 -9.73 11.60 15.94
CA PRO A 179 -8.29 11.55 16.09
C PRO A 179 -7.64 10.64 15.05
N THR A 180 -6.44 11.01 14.58
CA THR A 180 -5.76 10.29 13.49
C THR A 180 -5.57 8.79 13.77
N TYR A 181 -5.38 8.39 15.03
CA TYR A 181 -5.27 6.97 15.38
C TYR A 181 -6.57 6.20 15.12
N VAL A 182 -7.73 6.82 15.33
CA VAL A 182 -9.05 6.22 15.03
C VAL A 182 -9.21 6.04 13.53
N SER A 183 -8.97 7.08 12.73
CA SER A 183 -9.06 6.97 11.27
C SER A 183 -8.08 5.93 10.73
N THR A 184 -6.87 5.86 11.29
CA THR A 184 -5.85 4.86 10.91
C THR A 184 -6.33 3.45 11.21
N LEU A 185 -6.84 3.21 12.43
CA LEU A 185 -7.35 1.90 12.86
C LEU A 185 -8.51 1.44 11.99
N VAL A 186 -9.52 2.30 11.82
CA VAL A 186 -10.74 1.96 11.09
C VAL A 186 -10.44 1.71 9.61
N ILE A 187 -9.72 2.61 8.95
CA ILE A 187 -9.39 2.46 7.52
C ILE A 187 -8.47 1.25 7.31
N GLY A 188 -7.46 1.08 8.17
CA GLY A 188 -6.51 -0.03 8.06
C GLY A 188 -7.17 -1.40 8.18
N LEU A 189 -8.07 -1.57 9.16
CA LEU A 189 -8.79 -2.83 9.33
C LEU A 189 -9.81 -3.08 8.20
N ILE A 190 -10.56 -2.06 7.78
CA ILE A 190 -11.50 -2.21 6.66
C ILE A 190 -10.76 -2.54 5.37
N TRP A 191 -9.64 -1.90 5.09
CA TRP A 191 -8.83 -2.21 3.90
C TRP A 191 -8.16 -3.58 4.00
N GLY A 192 -7.69 -3.95 5.20
CA GLY A 192 -7.11 -5.25 5.50
C GLY A 192 -8.08 -6.39 5.23
N TYR A 193 -9.26 -6.37 5.85
CA TYR A 193 -10.27 -7.43 5.69
C TYR A 193 -10.95 -7.43 4.32
N TRP A 194 -10.83 -6.36 3.54
CA TRP A 194 -11.26 -6.37 2.14
C TRP A 194 -10.46 -7.38 1.30
N HIS A 195 -9.24 -7.73 1.72
CA HIS A 195 -8.40 -8.76 1.07
C HIS A 195 -8.77 -10.20 1.42
N THR A 196 -9.67 -10.41 2.38
CA THR A 196 -9.99 -11.74 2.88
C THR A 196 -10.56 -12.66 1.80
N SER A 197 -11.48 -12.18 0.95
CA SER A 197 -12.07 -12.99 -0.13
C SER A 197 -11.04 -13.43 -1.15
N ALA A 198 -10.21 -12.51 -1.64
CA ALA A 198 -9.15 -12.83 -2.60
C ALA A 198 -8.12 -13.81 -2.04
N THR A 199 -7.76 -13.65 -0.76
CA THR A 199 -6.78 -14.53 -0.12
C THR A 199 -7.36 -15.93 0.09
N LEU A 200 -8.56 -16.05 0.67
CA LEU A 200 -9.17 -17.35 0.96
C LEU A 200 -9.57 -18.11 -0.30
N LEU A 201 -10.17 -17.43 -1.28
CA LEU A 201 -10.67 -18.07 -2.51
C LEU A 201 -9.54 -18.34 -3.51
N LEU A 202 -8.69 -17.34 -3.76
CA LEU A 202 -7.71 -17.37 -4.86
C LEU A 202 -6.28 -17.65 -4.40
N GLY A 203 -6.02 -17.66 -3.09
CA GLY A 203 -4.64 -17.73 -2.58
C GLY A 203 -3.83 -16.46 -2.88
N HIS A 204 -4.50 -15.33 -3.13
CA HIS A 204 -3.81 -14.07 -3.42
C HIS A 204 -2.97 -13.66 -2.20
N ASN A 205 -1.69 -13.36 -2.41
CA ASN A 205 -0.67 -13.07 -1.40
C ASN A 205 -0.29 -14.21 -0.45
N TYR A 206 -1.19 -15.16 -0.19
CA TYR A 206 -0.96 -16.33 0.66
C TYR A 206 -1.52 -17.57 -0.04
N ILE A 207 -0.65 -18.35 -0.67
CA ILE A 207 -1.03 -19.56 -1.41
C ILE A 207 -1.33 -20.69 -0.41
N VAL A 208 -0.46 -20.82 0.60
CA VAL A 208 -0.49 -21.90 1.61
C VAL A 208 -1.20 -21.45 2.88
N ASN A 209 -0.75 -20.36 3.51
CA ASN A 209 -1.24 -19.89 4.81
C ASN A 209 -2.43 -18.93 4.69
N ARG A 210 -3.48 -19.34 3.97
CA ARG A 210 -4.62 -18.48 3.62
C ARG A 210 -5.34 -17.89 4.83
N GLU A 211 -5.60 -18.70 5.86
CA GLU A 211 -6.33 -18.26 7.05
C GLU A 211 -5.54 -17.24 7.87
N ILE A 212 -4.32 -17.57 8.26
CA ILE A 212 -3.44 -16.68 9.04
C ILE A 212 -3.12 -15.41 8.23
N GLY A 213 -2.86 -15.57 6.93
CA GLY A 213 -2.61 -14.47 6.01
C GLY A 213 -3.78 -13.49 5.94
N SER A 214 -5.00 -14.00 5.74
CA SER A 214 -6.20 -13.19 5.54
C SER A 214 -6.79 -12.59 6.82
N LEU A 215 -6.68 -13.29 7.96
CA LEU A 215 -7.34 -12.90 9.21
C LEU A 215 -6.41 -12.11 10.15
N LEU A 216 -5.09 -12.28 10.02
CA LEU A 216 -4.11 -11.70 10.93
C LEU A 216 -3.04 -10.88 10.21
N LEU A 217 -2.22 -11.51 9.37
CA LEU A 217 -1.00 -10.87 8.84
C LEU A 217 -1.33 -9.68 7.92
N PHE A 218 -2.19 -9.89 6.93
CA PHE A 218 -2.54 -8.81 5.98
C PHE A 218 -3.30 -7.65 6.65
N PRO A 219 -4.31 -7.87 7.52
CA PRO A 219 -4.94 -6.76 8.24
C PRO A 219 -3.99 -5.95 9.11
N LEU A 220 -3.04 -6.61 9.80
CA LEU A 220 -2.03 -5.91 10.59
C LEU A 220 -1.06 -5.12 9.72
N LEU A 221 -0.65 -5.67 8.58
CA LEU A 221 0.19 -4.95 7.62
C LEU A 221 -0.52 -3.73 7.05
N ALA A 222 -1.78 -3.89 6.62
CA ALA A 222 -2.63 -2.81 6.13
C ALA A 222 -2.80 -1.71 7.17
N LEU A 223 -2.95 -2.08 8.45
CA LEU A 223 -2.98 -1.13 9.57
C LEU A 223 -1.64 -0.38 9.70
N ALA A 224 -0.52 -1.10 9.70
CA ALA A 224 0.82 -0.52 9.85
C ALA A 224 1.13 0.50 8.74
N THR A 225 0.76 0.20 7.49
CA THR A 225 0.98 1.09 6.35
C THR A 225 -0.01 2.25 6.27
N THR A 226 -1.26 2.08 6.75
CA THR A 226 -2.33 3.08 6.59
C THR A 226 -1.97 4.46 7.11
N TYR A 227 -1.25 4.55 8.23
CA TYR A 227 -0.83 5.85 8.76
C TYR A 227 0.03 6.62 7.73
N VAL A 228 0.95 5.94 7.04
CA VAL A 228 1.84 6.54 6.03
C VAL A 228 1.02 7.14 4.89
N TYR A 229 0.07 6.37 4.35
CA TYR A 229 -0.85 6.84 3.30
C TYR A 229 -1.66 8.05 3.73
N LEU A 230 -2.21 8.03 4.95
CA LEU A 230 -2.98 9.16 5.48
C LEU A 230 -2.11 10.42 5.65
N GLN A 231 -0.84 10.29 6.04
CA GLN A 231 0.06 11.44 6.13
C GLN A 231 0.34 12.05 4.75
N LEU A 232 0.44 11.24 3.69
CA LEU A 232 0.59 11.74 2.34
C LEU A 232 -0.63 12.57 1.93
N VAL A 233 -1.84 12.02 2.08
CA VAL A 233 -3.09 12.73 1.75
C VAL A 233 -3.24 14.02 2.55
N ARG A 234 -2.90 14.02 3.84
CA ARG A 234 -2.93 15.23 4.67
C ARG A 234 -1.96 16.31 4.21
N LYS A 235 -0.79 15.93 3.69
CA LYS A 235 0.23 16.88 3.23
C LYS A 235 -0.08 17.44 1.84
N SER A 236 -0.68 16.64 0.97
CA SER A 236 -0.96 17.00 -0.43
C SER A 236 -2.38 17.50 -0.66
N SER A 237 -3.32 17.23 0.25
CA SER A 237 -4.76 17.34 0.03
C SER A 237 -5.21 16.62 -1.24
N SER A 238 -4.59 15.47 -1.53
CA SER A 238 -4.84 14.67 -2.73
C SER A 238 -4.45 13.21 -2.50
N VAL A 239 -5.19 12.27 -3.06
CA VAL A 239 -4.89 10.83 -2.96
C VAL A 239 -3.79 10.36 -3.90
N ILE A 240 -3.41 11.14 -4.92
CA ILE A 240 -2.44 10.69 -5.93
C ILE A 240 -1.07 10.29 -5.34
N PRO A 241 -0.52 10.94 -4.29
CA PRO A 241 0.74 10.48 -3.70
C PRO A 241 0.60 9.17 -2.93
N ALA A 242 -0.57 8.90 -2.36
CA ALA A 242 -0.85 7.59 -1.78
C ALA A 242 -0.90 6.52 -2.89
N ALA A 243 -1.50 6.85 -4.04
CA ALA A 243 -1.60 5.93 -5.18
C ALA A 243 -0.23 5.58 -5.77
N SER A 244 0.71 6.54 -5.88
CA SER A 244 2.06 6.23 -6.34
C SER A 244 2.87 5.40 -5.34
N LEU A 245 2.74 5.66 -4.03
CA LEU A 245 3.36 4.80 -3.01
C LEU A 245 2.82 3.37 -3.10
N HIS A 246 1.50 3.21 -3.16
CA HIS A 246 0.85 1.91 -3.27
C HIS A 246 1.23 1.22 -4.59
N GLY A 247 1.25 1.94 -5.70
CA GLY A 247 1.70 1.40 -6.98
C GLY A 247 3.13 0.86 -6.94
N THR A 248 4.06 1.60 -6.32
CA THR A 248 5.44 1.15 -6.11
C THR A 248 5.53 -0.03 -5.16
N PHE A 249 4.71 -0.06 -4.09
CA PHE A 249 4.61 -1.20 -3.20
C PHE A 249 4.22 -2.47 -3.96
N ASN A 250 3.17 -2.39 -4.79
CA ASN A 250 2.73 -3.52 -5.62
C ASN A 250 3.77 -3.95 -6.65
N ALA A 251 4.61 -3.02 -7.14
CA ALA A 251 5.65 -3.34 -8.11
C ALA A 251 6.85 -4.07 -7.51
N LEU A 252 7.23 -3.73 -6.26
CA LEU A 252 8.53 -4.10 -5.71
C LEU A 252 8.45 -5.05 -4.51
N TRP A 253 7.38 -4.99 -3.72
CA TRP A 253 7.37 -5.67 -2.41
C TRP A 253 7.47 -7.19 -2.53
N GLY A 254 6.93 -7.77 -3.62
CA GLY A 254 7.02 -9.20 -3.90
C GLY A 254 8.46 -9.73 -3.99
N PHE A 255 9.44 -8.90 -4.33
CA PHE A 255 10.85 -9.27 -4.35
C PHE A 255 11.33 -9.82 -2.99
N THR A 256 10.77 -9.33 -1.88
CA THR A 256 11.16 -9.77 -0.53
C THR A 256 10.80 -11.22 -0.22
N LEU A 257 9.98 -11.90 -1.03
CA LEU A 257 9.71 -13.34 -0.92
C LEU A 257 10.79 -14.21 -1.57
N GLU A 258 11.64 -13.64 -2.43
CA GLU A 258 12.57 -14.39 -3.27
C GLU A 258 14.02 -14.40 -2.75
N VAL A 259 14.26 -13.72 -1.64
CA VAL A 259 15.62 -13.44 -1.11
C VAL A 259 16.10 -14.42 -0.04
N ALA A 260 15.36 -15.49 0.26
CA ALA A 260 15.80 -16.50 1.23
C ALA A 260 15.36 -17.93 0.86
N PRO A 261 16.17 -18.95 1.24
CA PRO A 261 15.91 -20.37 0.95
C PRO A 261 14.89 -20.97 1.93
N LEU A 262 13.69 -20.39 2.01
CA LEU A 262 12.60 -20.87 2.84
C LEU A 262 11.55 -21.61 2.02
N SER A 263 10.80 -22.53 2.63
CA SER A 263 9.62 -23.13 2.01
C SER A 263 8.55 -22.06 1.75
N GLN A 264 7.63 -22.31 0.81
CA GLN A 264 6.56 -21.36 0.49
C GLN A 264 5.73 -20.97 1.72
N SER A 265 5.45 -21.94 2.60
CA SER A 265 4.74 -21.69 3.85
C SER A 265 5.49 -20.72 4.76
N GLU A 266 6.79 -20.95 4.95
CA GLU A 266 7.64 -20.09 5.79
C GLU A 266 7.82 -18.69 5.18
N LYS A 267 7.98 -18.59 3.86
CA LYS A 267 8.08 -17.31 3.14
C LYS A 267 6.85 -16.43 3.41
N GLU A 268 5.66 -17.01 3.32
CA GLU A 268 4.39 -16.29 3.55
C GLU A 268 4.25 -15.78 4.99
N VAL A 269 4.77 -16.52 5.97
CA VAL A 269 4.68 -16.13 7.39
C VAL A 269 5.77 -15.15 7.79
N TYR A 270 7.00 -15.35 7.34
CA TYR A 270 8.16 -14.57 7.83
C TYR A 270 8.54 -13.41 6.90
N LEU A 271 8.57 -13.64 5.59
CA LEU A 271 9.04 -12.67 4.62
C LEU A 271 7.87 -11.84 4.06
N GLY A 272 8.08 -11.10 2.97
CA GLY A 272 6.97 -10.58 2.17
C GLY A 272 6.02 -9.71 2.98
N LEU A 273 4.76 -10.12 2.98
CA LEU A 273 3.65 -9.47 3.68
C LEU A 273 3.45 -10.01 5.12
N GLY A 274 4.29 -10.96 5.54
CA GLY A 274 4.29 -11.58 6.86
C GLY A 274 5.01 -10.74 7.92
N ILE A 275 5.60 -11.42 8.91
CA ILE A 275 6.12 -10.80 10.14
C ILE A 275 7.17 -9.73 9.84
N LEU A 276 8.18 -10.00 9.01
CA LEU A 276 9.20 -9.00 8.69
C LEU A 276 8.62 -7.80 7.97
N GLY A 277 7.70 -8.02 7.03
CA GLY A 277 7.05 -6.91 6.33
C GLY A 277 6.23 -6.04 7.27
N LEU A 278 5.44 -6.67 8.14
CA LEU A 278 4.70 -6.00 9.20
C LEU A 278 5.63 -5.18 10.11
N THR A 279 6.70 -5.79 10.61
CA THR A 279 7.67 -5.12 11.48
C THR A 279 8.34 -3.94 10.77
N THR A 280 8.77 -4.10 9.52
CA THR A 280 9.35 -3.03 8.71
C THR A 280 8.39 -1.86 8.57
N TRP A 281 7.15 -2.10 8.16
CA TRP A 281 6.18 -1.03 7.96
C TRP A 281 5.74 -0.38 9.26
N ALA A 282 5.68 -1.13 10.37
CA ALA A 282 5.46 -0.55 11.69
C ALA A 282 6.59 0.42 12.09
N ILE A 283 7.85 0.06 11.83
CA ILE A 283 9.01 0.93 12.08
C ILE A 283 8.98 2.17 11.19
N VAL A 284 8.72 2.03 9.89
CA VAL A 284 8.62 3.15 8.94
C VAL A 284 7.49 4.10 9.36
N SER A 285 6.32 3.54 9.71
CA SER A 285 5.16 4.28 10.18
C SER A 285 5.45 5.05 11.47
N LEU A 286 6.12 4.41 12.43
CA LEU A 286 6.57 5.04 13.68
C LEU A 286 7.58 6.16 13.41
N ALA A 287 8.57 5.95 12.55
CA ALA A 287 9.55 6.98 12.18
C ALA A 287 8.86 8.21 11.56
N ILE A 288 7.93 7.99 10.64
CA ILE A 288 7.13 9.07 10.04
C ILE A 288 6.28 9.78 11.10
N TYR A 289 5.69 9.04 12.04
CA TYR A 289 4.95 9.62 13.16
C TYR A 289 5.83 10.55 14.02
N LEU A 290 7.02 10.09 14.41
CA LEU A 290 7.95 10.88 15.23
C LEU A 290 8.42 12.15 14.48
N ILE A 291 8.76 12.03 13.19
CA ILE A 291 9.18 13.17 12.34
C ILE A 291 8.03 14.19 12.19
N THR A 292 6.81 13.71 11.98
CA THR A 292 5.63 14.60 11.82
C THR A 292 5.24 15.29 13.12
N ARG A 293 5.46 14.65 14.27
CA ARG A 293 5.27 15.28 15.59
C ARG A 293 6.32 16.36 15.85
N ALA A 294 7.60 16.04 15.69
CA ALA A 294 8.70 16.99 15.93
C ALA A 294 8.63 18.24 15.04
N THR A 295 8.17 18.10 13.80
CA THR A 295 7.99 19.27 12.90
C THR A 295 6.80 20.14 13.26
N LYS A 296 5.74 19.59 13.89
CA LYS A 296 4.63 20.39 14.42
C LYS A 296 5.06 21.19 15.64
N ASP A 297 5.75 20.56 16.59
CA ASP A 297 6.22 21.21 17.81
C ASP A 297 7.15 22.39 17.49
N LYS A 298 8.07 22.21 16.52
CA LYS A 298 8.94 23.30 16.04
C LYS A 298 8.16 24.46 15.39
N ARG A 299 7.05 24.20 14.70
CA ARG A 299 6.22 25.26 14.09
C ARG A 299 5.45 26.04 15.16
N ILE A 300 4.89 25.35 16.16
CA ILE A 300 4.18 25.98 17.28
C ILE A 300 5.16 26.89 18.05
N ASN A 301 6.33 26.38 18.41
CA ASN A 301 7.34 27.16 19.13
C ASN A 301 7.88 28.36 18.32
N LYS A 302 7.83 28.33 16.98
CA LYS A 302 8.21 29.46 16.13
C LYS A 302 7.12 30.52 16.02
N ILE A 303 5.86 30.15 16.19
CA ILE A 303 4.71 31.07 16.18
C ILE A 303 4.54 31.75 17.55
N GLU A 304 4.86 31.04 18.64
CA GLU A 304 4.77 31.56 20.02
C GLU A 304 5.93 32.49 20.42
N VAL A 305 6.93 32.71 19.55
CA VAL A 305 8.02 33.67 19.79
C VAL A 305 8.05 34.77 18.71
N PRO A 306 7.21 35.80 18.81
CA PRO A 306 7.52 37.12 18.27
C PRO A 306 8.61 37.78 19.13
N GLN A 307 9.69 38.23 18.50
CA GLN A 307 10.93 38.66 19.15
C GLN A 307 10.97 40.17 19.48
N GLU A 308 9.83 40.85 19.65
CA GLU A 308 9.79 42.32 19.80
C GLU A 308 9.56 42.87 21.22
N ASP A 309 9.07 42.10 22.20
CA ASP A 309 8.78 42.64 23.55
C ASP A 309 9.69 42.11 24.67
N ARG A 310 11.01 42.08 24.45
CA ARG A 310 12.02 41.88 25.53
C ARG A 310 13.00 43.04 25.67
N MET A 311 12.54 44.27 25.46
CA MET A 311 13.28 45.47 25.83
C MET A 311 12.38 46.55 26.44
N LEU A 312 11.51 46.18 27.39
CA LEU A 312 10.95 47.12 28.37
C LEU A 312 10.58 46.33 29.63
N LEU A 313 11.55 46.10 30.51
CA LEU A 313 11.44 45.99 31.97
C LEU A 313 12.84 45.85 32.58
#